data_AF-A0A183FJJ9-F1
#
_entry.id   AF-A0A183FJJ9-F1
#
_cell.length_a   1.000
_cell.length_b   1.000
_cell.length_c   1.000
_cell.angle_alpha   90.00
_cell.angle_beta   90.00
_cell.angle_gamma   90.00
#
_symmetry.space_group_name_H-M   'P 1'
#
loop_
_entity.id
_entity.type
_entity.pdbx_description
1 polymer ?
#
loop_
_entity_poly.entity_id
_entity_poly.type
_entity_poly.pdbx_seq_one_letter_code
_entity_poly.pdbx_strand_id
1 'polypeptide(L)'
;MLNDGTFVIRGEKVPSRNIGGIGFVVHPSVAQHVNSHEILSPRLAVLRIQLARQKNISIINCCSPTSAADEAEMNAIYEQLEVVIRSEKSFYKFVVGDFNARIGKAREDE
;
A
#
# COMPACT_ATOMS: atom_id res chain seq x y z
N MET A 1 0.93 -8.62 -17.25
CA MET A 1 2.35 -8.44 -17.61
C MET A 1 2.37 -7.68 -18.93
N LEU A 2 3.16 -6.61 -19.03
CA LEU A 2 3.31 -5.82 -20.25
C LEU A 2 4.26 -6.53 -21.23
N ASN A 3 4.32 -6.05 -22.47
CA ASN A 3 5.10 -6.67 -23.56
C ASN A 3 6.62 -6.69 -23.31
N ASP A 4 7.12 -5.87 -22.38
CA ASP A 4 8.53 -5.80 -21.95
C ASP A 4 8.83 -6.70 -20.73
N GLY A 5 7.86 -7.49 -20.27
CA GLY A 5 7.98 -8.32 -19.06
C GLY A 5 7.67 -7.56 -17.75
N THR A 6 7.29 -6.28 -17.82
CA THR A 6 6.92 -5.51 -16.63
C THR A 6 5.67 -6.07 -16.00
N PHE A 7 5.71 -6.33 -14.69
CA PHE A 7 4.56 -6.84 -13.94
C PHE A 7 3.81 -5.68 -13.29
N VAL A 8 2.57 -5.46 -13.74
CA VAL A 8 1.71 -4.38 -13.27
C VAL A 8 0.54 -4.97 -12.50
N ILE A 9 0.39 -4.52 -11.26
CA ILE A 9 -0.76 -4.79 -10.40
C ILE A 9 -1.47 -3.46 -10.18
N ARG A 10 -2.79 -3.44 -10.38
CA ARG A 10 -3.59 -2.23 -10.17
C ARG A 10 -4.93 -2.60 -9.55
N GLY A 11 -5.25 -1.96 -8.42
CA GLY A 11 -6.58 -1.98 -7.83
C GLY A 11 -7.57 -1.13 -8.61
N GLU A 12 -8.86 -1.44 -8.46
CA GLU A 12 -9.91 -0.67 -9.11
C GLU A 12 -9.91 0.80 -8.65
N LYS A 13 -10.21 1.69 -9.59
CA LYS A 13 -10.52 3.09 -9.27
C LYS A 13 -12.01 3.17 -8.97
N VAL A 14 -12.38 3.80 -7.88
CA VAL A 14 -13.79 4.05 -7.56
C VAL A 14 -14.35 5.03 -8.59
N PRO A 15 -15.42 4.67 -9.34
CA PRO A 15 -16.00 5.58 -10.33
C PRO A 15 -16.40 6.90 -9.69
N SER A 16 -16.24 8.02 -10.41
CA SER A 16 -16.57 9.39 -9.96
C SER A 16 -15.83 9.93 -8.73
N ARG A 17 -14.90 9.16 -8.12
CA ARG A 17 -14.07 9.60 -6.99
C ARG A 17 -12.58 9.56 -7.35
N ASN A 18 -11.79 10.43 -6.75
CA ASN A 18 -10.32 10.37 -6.81
C ASN A 18 -9.77 9.38 -5.77
N ILE A 19 -10.38 8.20 -5.68
CA ILE A 19 -10.05 7.14 -4.73
C ILE A 19 -9.78 5.86 -5.52
N GLY A 20 -8.77 5.09 -5.11
CA GLY A 20 -8.37 3.87 -5.81
C GLY A 20 -7.12 4.07 -6.66
N GLY A 21 -6.86 3.10 -7.54
CA GLY A 21 -5.69 3.12 -8.41
C GLY A 21 -4.37 2.82 -7.71
N ILE A 22 -4.41 2.27 -6.49
CA ILE A 22 -3.23 1.75 -5.82
C ILE A 22 -2.69 0.52 -6.57
N GLY A 23 -1.38 0.32 -6.53
CA GLY A 23 -0.77 -0.76 -7.29
C GLY A 23 0.74 -0.77 -7.21
N PHE A 24 1.32 -1.65 -8.02
CA PHE A 24 2.76 -1.84 -8.14
C PHE A 24 3.14 -1.96 -9.60
N VAL A 25 4.27 -1.36 -9.95
CA VAL A 25 4.98 -1.62 -11.20
C VAL A 25 6.29 -2.29 -10.80
N VAL A 26 6.46 -3.53 -11.24
CA VAL A 26 7.60 -4.36 -10.85
C VAL A 26 8.47 -4.62 -12.08
N HIS A 27 9.75 -4.26 -11.95
CA HIS A 27 10.74 -4.47 -13.00
C HIS A 27 10.86 -5.96 -13.36
N PRO A 28 11.04 -6.34 -14.65
CA PRO A 28 11.09 -7.74 -15.07
C PRO A 28 12.09 -8.61 -14.30
N SER A 29 13.26 -8.08 -13.94
CA SER A 29 14.27 -8.81 -13.16
C SER A 29 13.77 -9.24 -11.77
N VAL A 30 12.81 -8.52 -11.20
CA VAL A 30 12.19 -8.78 -9.90
C VAL A 30 10.88 -9.55 -10.04
N ALA A 31 10.18 -9.43 -11.17
CA ALA A 31 8.85 -10.03 -11.39
C ALA A 31 8.81 -11.54 -11.11
N GLN A 32 9.85 -12.29 -11.51
CA GLN A 32 9.97 -13.74 -11.23
C GLN A 32 10.09 -14.09 -9.74
N HIS A 33 10.43 -13.12 -8.89
CA HIS A 33 10.60 -13.29 -7.44
C HIS A 33 9.35 -12.85 -6.67
N VAL A 34 8.31 -12.34 -7.35
CA VAL A 34 7.04 -12.00 -6.69
C VAL A 34 6.33 -13.29 -6.31
N ASN A 35 6.15 -13.52 -5.01
CA ASN A 35 5.40 -14.69 -4.51
C ASN A 35 3.89 -14.45 -4.58
N SER A 36 3.43 -13.29 -4.12
CA SER A 36 2.02 -12.93 -4.11
C SER A 36 1.81 -11.42 -4.03
N HIS A 37 0.59 -10.99 -4.33
CA HIS A 37 0.14 -9.62 -4.17
C HIS A 37 -1.33 -9.58 -3.79
N GLU A 38 -1.74 -8.56 -3.04
CA GLU A 38 -3.12 -8.35 -2.62
C GLU A 38 -3.47 -6.87 -2.70
N ILE A 39 -4.66 -6.56 -3.24
CA ILE A 39 -5.29 -5.26 -3.10
C ILE A 39 -6.34 -5.42 -2.00
N LEU A 40 -6.08 -4.85 -0.83
CA LEU A 40 -6.91 -5.03 0.36
C LEU A 40 -8.05 -4.01 0.43
N SER A 41 -7.84 -2.82 -0.16
CA SER A 41 -8.84 -1.78 -0.31
C SER A 41 -8.42 -0.85 -1.45
N PRO A 42 -9.26 0.13 -1.85
CA PRO A 42 -8.84 1.17 -2.80
C PRO A 42 -7.58 1.94 -2.39
N ARG A 43 -7.20 1.88 -1.11
CA ARG A 43 -6.10 2.65 -0.52
C ARG A 43 -4.97 1.81 0.07
N LEU A 44 -5.07 0.48 0.04
CA LEU A 44 -4.09 -0.39 0.69
C LEU A 44 -3.79 -1.63 -0.17
N ALA A 45 -2.52 -1.89 -0.41
CA ALA A 45 -2.05 -3.02 -1.20
C ALA A 45 -0.76 -3.61 -0.62
N VAL A 46 -0.54 -4.90 -0.80
CA VAL A 46 0.66 -5.61 -0.34
C VAL A 46 1.28 -6.36 -1.52
N LEU A 47 2.60 -6.22 -1.69
CA LEU A 47 3.41 -7.00 -2.61
C LEU A 47 4.42 -7.82 -1.81
N ARG A 48 4.45 -9.14 -2.02
CA ARG A 48 5.34 -10.06 -1.31
C ARG A 48 6.36 -10.64 -2.28
N ILE A 49 7.63 -10.42 -1.97
CA ILE A 49 8.77 -10.80 -2.82
C ILE A 49 9.65 -11.79 -2.05
N GLN A 50 10.00 -12.90 -2.70
CA GLN A 50 10.95 -13.87 -2.18
C GLN A 50 12.37 -13.41 -2.43
N LEU A 51 13.19 -13.43 -1.39
CA LEU A 51 14.64 -13.29 -1.50
C LEU A 51 15.32 -14.66 -1.40
N ALA A 52 16.63 -14.68 -1.56
CA ALA A 52 17.45 -15.84 -1.26
C ALA A 52 17.37 -16.23 0.24
N ARG A 53 17.63 -17.52 0.52
CA ARG A 53 17.79 -18.08 1.88
C ARG A 53 16.59 -17.82 2.82
N GLN A 54 15.39 -18.26 2.41
CA GLN A 54 14.13 -18.20 3.17
C GLN A 54 13.71 -16.80 3.67
N LYS A 55 14.38 -15.72 3.22
CA LYS A 55 13.97 -14.35 3.53
C LYS A 55 12.96 -13.85 2.51
N ASN A 56 12.06 -13.00 2.95
CA ASN A 56 11.04 -12.39 2.12
C ASN A 56 10.86 -10.91 2.51
N ILE A 57 10.33 -10.14 1.56
CA ILE A 57 9.97 -8.74 1.73
C ILE A 57 8.46 -8.62 1.55
N SER A 58 7.81 -7.89 2.46
CA SER A 58 6.49 -7.33 2.23
C SER A 58 6.62 -5.83 1.97
N ILE A 59 6.09 -5.36 0.84
CA ILE A 59 5.93 -3.94 0.53
C ILE A 59 4.45 -3.62 0.69
N ILE A 60 4.12 -2.85 1.71
CA ILE A 60 2.77 -2.40 2.04
C ILE A 60 2.64 -0.99 1.50
N ASN A 61 1.90 -0.82 0.40
CA ASN A 61 1.61 0.47 -0.20
C ASN A 61 0.29 0.99 0.37
N CYS A 62 0.30 2.20 0.91
CA CYS A 62 -0.86 2.87 1.49
C CYS A 62 -1.05 4.27 0.87
N CYS A 63 -2.30 4.65 0.62
CA CYS A 63 -2.66 6.02 0.24
C CYS A 63 -3.69 6.56 1.23
N SER A 64 -3.22 7.36 2.18
CA SER A 64 -4.04 8.06 3.17
C SER A 64 -5.06 9.00 2.50
N PRO A 65 -6.23 9.23 3.11
CA PRO A 65 -7.16 10.26 2.66
C PRO A 65 -6.51 11.64 2.58
N THR A 66 -7.16 12.53 1.82
CA THR A 66 -6.75 13.93 1.74
C THR A 66 -7.04 14.65 3.05
N SER A 67 -6.42 15.81 3.27
CA SER A 67 -6.63 16.64 4.48
C SER A 67 -8.07 17.10 4.72
N ALA A 68 -8.97 16.96 3.74
CA ALA A 68 -10.40 17.25 3.87
C ALA A 68 -11.23 16.07 4.39
N ALA A 69 -10.62 14.90 4.58
CA ALA A 69 -11.29 13.74 5.14
C ALA A 69 -11.55 13.94 6.64
N ASP A 70 -12.64 13.35 7.13
CA ASP A 70 -12.94 13.36 8.55
C ASP A 70 -12.01 12.42 9.34
N GLU A 71 -11.98 12.61 10.65
CA GLU A 71 -11.13 11.83 11.55
C GLU A 71 -11.48 10.33 11.51
N ALA A 72 -12.74 9.97 11.26
CA ALA A 72 -13.18 8.60 11.20
C ALA A 72 -12.62 7.87 9.95
N GLU A 73 -12.62 8.50 8.78
CA GLU A 73 -11.99 7.96 7.56
C GLU A 73 -10.48 7.78 7.77
N MET A 74 -9.82 8.76 8.41
CA MET A 74 -8.39 8.67 8.72
C MET A 74 -8.09 7.51 9.67
N ASN A 75 -8.81 7.43 10.80
CA ASN A 75 -8.61 6.38 11.80
C ASN A 75 -8.87 4.99 11.22
N ALA A 76 -9.94 4.81 10.43
CA ALA A 76 -10.25 3.53 9.80
C ALA A 76 -9.10 3.01 8.92
N ILE A 77 -8.39 3.90 8.21
CA ILE A 77 -7.27 3.50 7.35
C ILE A 77 -6.02 3.20 8.15
N TYR A 78 -5.73 3.95 9.22
CA TYR A 78 -4.60 3.65 10.08
C TYR A 78 -4.79 2.37 10.89
N GLU A 79 -6.00 2.09 11.37
CA GLU A 79 -6.36 0.82 12.01
C GLU A 79 -6.19 -0.35 11.04
N GLN A 80 -6.70 -0.22 9.81
CA GLN A 80 -6.52 -1.24 8.77
C GLN A 80 -5.03 -1.46 8.47
N LEU A 81 -4.24 -0.38 8.36
CA LEU A 81 -2.80 -0.45 8.11
C LEU A 81 -2.06 -1.16 9.25
N GLU A 82 -2.41 -0.87 10.51
CA GLU A 82 -1.82 -1.52 11.69
C GLU A 82 -2.07 -3.04 11.67
N VAL A 83 -3.30 -3.45 11.36
CA VAL A 83 -3.66 -4.87 11.20
C VAL A 83 -2.80 -5.52 10.12
N VAL A 84 -2.64 -4.88 8.96
CA VAL A 84 -1.83 -5.42 7.86
C VAL A 84 -0.37 -5.56 8.26
N ILE A 85 0.24 -4.52 8.83
CA ILE A 85 1.64 -4.56 9.29
C ILE A 85 1.88 -5.70 10.27
N ARG A 86 0.94 -5.94 11.21
CA ARG A 86 1.05 -7.03 12.19
C ARG A 86 0.80 -8.41 11.59
N SER A 87 -0.09 -8.50 10.61
CA SER A 87 -0.42 -9.75 9.92
C SER A 87 0.73 -10.26 9.07
N GLU A 88 1.47 -9.37 8.39
CA GLU A 88 2.58 -9.74 7.53
C GLU A 88 3.68 -10.46 8.32
N LYS A 89 4.13 -11.60 7.81
CA LYS A 89 5.17 -12.42 8.44
C LYS A 89 6.54 -12.28 7.78
N SER A 90 6.67 -11.32 6.86
CA SER A 90 7.93 -11.14 6.15
C SER A 90 9.06 -10.68 7.05
N PHE A 91 10.27 -11.15 6.74
CA PHE A 91 11.49 -10.77 7.44
C PHE A 91 11.73 -9.26 7.35
N TYR A 92 11.54 -8.69 6.15
CA TYR A 92 11.54 -7.24 5.94
C TYR A 92 10.13 -6.76 5.59
N LYS A 93 9.76 -5.61 6.15
CA LYS A 93 8.51 -4.91 5.84
C LYS A 93 8.84 -3.48 5.48
N PHE A 94 8.37 -3.03 4.32
CA PHE A 94 8.42 -1.64 3.91
C PHE A 94 7.00 -1.11 3.87
N VAL A 95 6.73 -0.04 4.59
CA VAL A 95 5.46 0.68 4.50
C VAL A 95 5.73 1.94 3.71
N VAL A 96 5.08 2.07 2.56
CA VAL A 96 5.34 3.11 1.55
C VAL A 96 4.03 3.71 1.06
N GLY A 97 4.13 4.78 0.29
CA GLY A 97 3.00 5.46 -0.35
C GLY A 97 2.80 6.87 0.21
N ASP A 98 1.64 7.43 -0.06
CA ASP A 98 1.30 8.80 0.33
C ASP A 98 0.48 8.78 1.62
N PHE A 99 1.12 9.19 2.72
CA PHE A 99 0.47 9.25 4.03
C PHE A 99 -0.30 10.54 4.27
N ASN A 100 -0.17 11.55 3.40
CA ASN A 100 -0.77 12.88 3.61
C ASN A 100 -0.56 13.41 5.04
N ALA A 101 0.59 13.10 5.65
CA ALA A 101 0.85 13.39 7.06
C ALA A 101 0.94 14.90 7.29
N ARG A 102 0.20 15.41 8.28
CA ARG A 102 0.34 16.80 8.74
C ARG A 102 1.51 16.89 9.72
N ILE A 103 2.38 17.87 9.51
CA ILE A 103 3.45 18.21 10.46
C ILE A 103 3.01 19.45 11.23
N GLY A 104 2.81 19.33 12.55
CA GLY A 104 2.44 20.44 13.43
C GLY A 104 1.56 20.02 14.62
N LYS A 105 1.32 20.94 15.56
CA LYS A 105 0.34 20.74 16.64
C LYS A 105 -1.08 20.87 16.09
N ALA A 106 -1.98 19.98 16.53
CA ALA A 106 -3.41 20.22 16.40
C ALA A 106 -3.73 21.58 17.05
N ARG A 107 -4.42 22.47 16.32
CA ARG A 107 -5.00 23.65 16.96
C ARG A 107 -6.19 23.13 17.75
N GLU A 108 -6.28 23.48 19.03
CA GLU A 108 -7.37 23.05 19.92
C GLU A 108 -8.74 23.66 19.54
N ASP A 109 -8.76 24.52 18.51
CA ASP A 109 -9.91 25.33 18.11
C ASP A 109 -10.53 24.94 16.74
N GLU A 110 -10.19 23.77 16.17
CA GLU A 110 -10.87 23.19 14.99
C GLU A 110 -11.64 21.92 15.37
#